data_AF-A0A5J4WCE3-F1
#
_entry.id   AF-A0A5J4WCE3-F1
#
_cell.length_a   1.000
_cell.length_b   1.000
_cell.length_c   1.000
_cell.angle_alpha   90.00
_cell.angle_beta   90.00
_cell.angle_gamma   90.00
#
_symmetry.space_group_name_H-M   'P 1'
#
loop_
_entity.id
_entity.type
_entity.pdbx_description
1 polymer ?
#
loop_
_entity_poly.entity_id
_entity_poly.type
_entity_poly.pdbx_seq_one_letter_code
_entity_poly.pdbx_strand_id
1 'polypeptide(L)'
;NQIIFSLNNSFKPSSRRVYLIDSISNGFLSTLDPISFSLKSTYPDNLYKVSQGIILRKYSPETDNYKEVEVDENQSEQKNAIENAIQDEQGGENRDVVGINVTSNEVYEEETITVPDNKAYIIQPTQENPENPPVLRPAEKTDEHGDPQTSTEPLVNIEGNKTLEIKGFIVEYFQSETTSPVLKTDGDAVLRLNNVTLSSDKRVKEGDTITAQPSSTEKTTPFLEAHGVLVVLKDVVIEPSNFISSNVILLSGSQGANNHQFLAENSNFQVQNNPGSQSFLNIIQFTVVIKGSTFEGQRRDNNNNENRRSSLKKDIMNAVQQQTCEWSTGSVSIVDGVGFFEDTTFKSLSEGALKIGKGGIVTLKNSVLLYDNKPTDSNLGRNIICGGTAVSPAQLLAESSSFSEVEPDGKAGSISRNKWVLADGATCKITGSLGQEKMLLYTPQIQSIKATGNTEKTGIDVVIEGKSLFGCGKLYLQVSAVSQQVMNADAVKQYKLEDVATTWDSDTSISVSIGADELVQRGKKLTVSVLVQTADNSLHDAELAAGGSNTVEVSGFEAEKEHEVEVEPKSGLSTGALIGIIVAAVAVVVIIVIVIICCVCCWKKSSSSDSSRDKDKNRSKYHDTKSVPMEENRW
;
A
#
# COMPACT_ATOMS: atom_id res chain seq x y z
N ASN A 1 -7.16 -30.70 -51.08
CA ASN A 1 -6.70 -32.07 -51.38
C ASN A 1 -6.44 -32.83 -50.09
N GLN A 2 -6.79 -34.11 -50.01
CA GLN A 2 -6.50 -34.95 -48.85
C GLN A 2 -5.03 -35.40 -48.86
N ILE A 3 -4.38 -35.43 -47.70
CA ILE A 3 -3.42 -36.48 -47.34
C ILE A 3 -3.77 -36.94 -45.92
N ILE A 4 -3.82 -38.26 -45.71
CA ILE A 4 -3.97 -38.90 -44.40
C ILE A 4 -2.63 -39.54 -44.06
N PHE A 5 -2.16 -39.39 -42.83
CA PHE A 5 -1.33 -40.42 -42.21
C PHE A 5 -1.81 -40.67 -40.77
N SER A 6 -2.01 -41.95 -40.45
CA SER A 6 -2.19 -42.40 -39.07
C SER A 6 -0.95 -43.15 -38.63
N LEU A 7 -0.57 -43.01 -37.36
CA LEU A 7 0.29 -43.96 -36.69
C LEU A 7 -0.20 -44.14 -35.26
N ASN A 8 -0.69 -45.34 -34.96
CA ASN A 8 -0.91 -45.76 -33.58
C ASN A 8 0.42 -45.88 -32.87
N ASN A 9 0.49 -45.43 -31.61
CA ASN A 9 1.13 -46.26 -30.60
C ASN A 9 0.56 -45.96 -29.20
N SER A 10 0.29 -47.03 -28.45
CA SER A 10 -0.33 -46.98 -27.13
C SER A 10 0.71 -47.18 -26.04
N PHE A 11 0.87 -46.22 -25.12
CA PHE A 11 1.47 -46.49 -23.82
C PHE A 11 0.74 -45.71 -22.71
N LYS A 12 0.50 -46.38 -21.58
CA LYS A 12 -0.05 -45.76 -20.35
C LYS A 12 1.09 -45.31 -19.42
N PRO A 13 0.83 -44.34 -18.52
CA PRO A 13 1.89 -43.50 -17.95
C PRO A 13 2.59 -44.10 -16.73
N SER A 14 3.84 -43.68 -16.49
CA SER A 14 4.49 -43.78 -15.19
C SER A 14 5.57 -42.70 -15.01
N SER A 15 5.91 -42.42 -13.75
CA SER A 15 7.01 -41.57 -13.27
C SER A 15 7.00 -40.06 -13.58
N ARG A 16 7.00 -39.28 -12.49
CA ARG A 16 7.28 -37.83 -12.48
C ARG A 16 8.73 -37.56 -12.89
N ARG A 17 8.97 -36.54 -13.71
CA ARG A 17 10.08 -35.58 -13.53
C ARG A 17 9.60 -34.18 -13.94
N VAL A 18 9.74 -33.22 -13.03
CA VAL A 18 9.67 -31.79 -13.37
C VAL A 18 11.11 -31.34 -13.61
N TYR A 19 11.37 -30.75 -14.77
CA TYR A 19 12.60 -30.01 -15.02
C TYR A 19 12.23 -28.53 -14.96
N LEU A 20 12.84 -27.78 -14.04
CA LEU A 20 12.95 -26.33 -14.23
C LEU A 20 13.92 -26.11 -15.40
N ILE A 21 13.60 -25.14 -16.26
CA ILE A 21 14.55 -24.53 -17.17
C ILE A 21 14.58 -23.05 -16.78
N ASP A 22 15.65 -22.68 -16.09
CA ASP A 22 16.03 -21.28 -15.94
C ASP A 22 16.61 -20.76 -17.27
N SER A 23 16.52 -19.44 -17.44
CA SER A 23 17.20 -18.59 -18.44
C SER A 23 17.58 -19.19 -19.82
N ILE A 24 16.99 -18.61 -20.87
CA ILE A 24 17.61 -18.58 -22.21
C ILE A 24 17.78 -17.11 -22.60
N SER A 25 19.03 -16.71 -22.82
CA SER A 25 19.40 -15.41 -23.38
C SER A 25 19.53 -15.47 -24.91
N ASN A 26 19.55 -14.28 -25.53
CA ASN A 26 19.70 -13.98 -26.95
C ASN A 26 20.19 -15.12 -27.87
N GLY A 27 19.31 -15.57 -28.77
CA GLY A 27 19.65 -16.43 -29.89
C GLY A 27 18.64 -16.30 -31.03
N PHE A 28 19.10 -15.90 -32.21
CA PHE A 28 18.28 -15.82 -33.43
C PHE A 28 17.88 -17.22 -33.90
N LEU A 29 16.60 -17.42 -34.23
CA LEU A 29 16.15 -18.24 -35.37
C LEU A 29 14.68 -17.93 -35.68
N SER A 30 14.33 -17.87 -36.97
CA SER A 30 13.02 -17.45 -37.47
C SER A 30 12.10 -18.63 -37.79
N THR A 31 10.82 -18.31 -38.06
CA THR A 31 9.71 -19.21 -38.44
C THR A 31 9.16 -20.16 -37.36
N LEU A 32 7.87 -20.01 -37.05
CA LEU A 32 6.88 -21.11 -36.87
C LEU A 32 5.47 -20.54 -36.59
N ASP A 33 4.44 -21.30 -36.99
CA ASP A 33 3.03 -20.90 -36.95
C ASP A 33 2.43 -20.71 -35.53
N PRO A 34 1.33 -19.92 -35.40
CA PRO A 34 0.63 -19.72 -34.13
C PRO A 34 -0.02 -21.01 -33.60
N ILE A 35 0.54 -21.56 -32.51
CA ILE A 35 0.02 -22.75 -31.84
C ILE A 35 -1.28 -22.41 -31.09
N SER A 36 -2.41 -22.81 -31.67
CA SER A 36 -3.73 -22.67 -31.04
C SER A 36 -4.02 -23.80 -30.04
N PHE A 37 -4.13 -23.48 -28.76
CA PHE A 37 -4.61 -24.41 -27.73
C PHE A 37 -6.09 -24.22 -27.45
N SER A 38 -6.93 -25.07 -28.02
CA SER A 38 -8.35 -25.17 -27.64
C SER A 38 -8.51 -26.05 -26.39
N LEU A 39 -9.08 -25.50 -25.32
CA LEU A 39 -9.49 -26.25 -24.14
C LEU A 39 -11.01 -26.17 -23.96
N LYS A 40 -11.69 -27.30 -24.19
CA LYS A 40 -13.12 -27.43 -23.91
C LYS A 40 -13.37 -27.53 -22.39
N SER A 41 -14.33 -26.75 -21.91
CA SER A 41 -14.71 -26.71 -20.49
C SER A 41 -15.69 -27.82 -20.11
N THR A 42 -15.47 -28.40 -18.92
CA THR A 42 -16.50 -29.02 -18.08
C THR A 42 -16.14 -28.76 -16.60
N TYR A 43 -17.11 -28.24 -15.85
CA TYR A 43 -17.12 -27.86 -14.42
C TYR A 43 -16.46 -28.84 -13.42
N PRO A 44 -16.11 -28.43 -12.18
CA PRO A 44 -15.84 -27.06 -11.69
C PRO A 44 -14.67 -26.97 -10.67
N ASP A 45 -13.48 -26.45 -11.03
CA ASP A 45 -12.42 -26.14 -10.05
C ASP A 45 -11.49 -25.01 -10.56
N ASN A 46 -12.02 -23.79 -10.64
CA ASN A 46 -11.34 -22.64 -11.26
C ASN A 46 -10.72 -21.69 -10.20
N LEU A 47 -9.55 -22.03 -9.65
CA LEU A 47 -8.86 -21.19 -8.65
C LEU A 47 -7.33 -21.09 -8.76
N TYR A 48 -6.70 -21.79 -9.71
CA TYR A 48 -5.22 -21.85 -9.84
C TYR A 48 -4.67 -21.51 -11.25
N LYS A 49 -5.42 -20.76 -12.07
CA LYS A 49 -4.98 -20.34 -13.43
C LYS A 49 -5.25 -18.86 -13.72
N VAL A 50 -4.46 -17.99 -13.09
CA VAL A 50 -4.33 -16.56 -13.48
C VAL A 50 -2.86 -16.15 -13.69
N SER A 51 -1.90 -16.94 -13.17
CA SER A 51 -0.45 -16.72 -13.35
C SER A 51 0.12 -17.25 -14.68
N GLN A 52 -0.71 -17.75 -15.60
CA GLN A 52 -0.28 -18.27 -16.91
C GLN A 52 -1.27 -17.84 -18.00
N GLY A 53 -0.81 -17.00 -18.94
CA GLY A 53 -1.53 -16.73 -20.19
C GLY A 53 -2.05 -15.30 -20.42
N ILE A 54 -1.33 -14.25 -20.00
CA ILE A 54 -1.54 -12.92 -20.65
C ILE A 54 -0.97 -13.03 -22.07
N ILE A 55 -1.85 -13.16 -23.07
CA ILE A 55 -1.46 -13.22 -24.48
C ILE A 55 -1.25 -11.79 -24.98
N LEU A 56 -0.06 -11.24 -24.72
CA LEU A 56 0.37 -9.99 -25.35
C LEU A 56 0.49 -10.18 -26.85
N ARG A 57 -0.19 -9.31 -27.63
CA ARG A 57 0.00 -9.24 -29.08
C ARG A 57 1.36 -8.60 -29.34
N LYS A 58 2.41 -9.43 -29.47
CA LYS A 58 3.69 -9.02 -30.08
C LYS A 58 3.46 -8.72 -31.56
N TYR A 59 2.92 -7.54 -31.86
CA TYR A 59 3.08 -6.94 -33.16
C TYR A 59 4.50 -6.37 -33.24
N SER A 60 5.23 -6.73 -34.27
CA SER A 60 6.35 -5.94 -34.77
C SER A 60 6.09 -5.78 -36.26
N PRO A 61 6.26 -4.59 -36.85
CA PRO A 61 6.43 -4.53 -38.29
C PRO A 61 7.64 -5.42 -38.64
N GLU A 62 7.45 -6.37 -39.54
CA GLU A 62 8.54 -7.20 -40.05
C GLU A 62 9.32 -6.37 -41.08
N THR A 63 10.61 -6.18 -40.85
CA THR A 63 11.42 -5.08 -41.42
C THR A 63 11.92 -5.33 -42.85
N ASP A 64 11.25 -6.19 -43.60
CA ASP A 64 11.71 -6.66 -44.92
C ASP A 64 11.51 -5.62 -46.04
N ASN A 65 10.70 -4.59 -45.81
CA ASN A 65 10.60 -3.40 -46.67
C ASN A 65 10.43 -2.13 -45.79
N TYR A 66 11.50 -1.33 -45.69
CA TYR A 66 11.52 -0.04 -45.00
C TYR A 66 11.95 1.05 -45.99
N LYS A 67 11.21 2.15 -46.01
CA LYS A 67 11.50 3.34 -46.84
C LYS A 67 11.59 4.57 -45.96
N GLU A 68 12.55 5.43 -46.22
CA GLU A 68 12.69 6.73 -45.56
C GLU A 68 12.21 7.87 -46.48
N VAL A 69 11.65 8.91 -45.86
CA VAL A 69 11.27 10.19 -46.45
C VAL A 69 11.76 11.28 -45.51
N GLU A 70 12.50 12.26 -46.03
CA GLU A 70 13.05 13.38 -45.25
C GLU A 70 12.13 14.61 -45.37
N VAL A 71 11.79 15.22 -44.24
CA VAL A 71 11.15 16.55 -44.18
C VAL A 71 12.26 17.60 -44.08
N ASP A 72 12.46 18.35 -45.16
CA ASP A 72 13.55 19.33 -45.29
C ASP A 72 13.38 20.55 -44.36
N GLU A 73 14.47 21.25 -44.04
CA GLU A 73 14.46 22.48 -43.23
C GLU A 73 13.59 23.59 -43.86
N ASN A 74 13.51 23.64 -45.19
CA ASN A 74 12.62 24.54 -45.93
C ASN A 74 11.13 24.10 -45.90
N GLN A 75 10.83 22.93 -45.35
CA GLN A 75 9.48 22.40 -45.16
C GLN A 75 9.04 22.47 -43.69
N SER A 76 9.94 22.44 -42.71
CA SER A 76 9.59 22.58 -41.28
C SER A 76 8.98 23.94 -40.91
N GLU A 77 9.21 24.99 -41.69
CA GLU A 77 8.49 26.28 -41.53
C GLU A 77 7.03 26.24 -42.03
N GLN A 78 6.60 25.16 -42.68
CA GLN A 78 5.27 25.02 -43.28
C GLN A 78 4.34 24.24 -42.34
N LYS A 79 3.08 24.68 -42.20
CA LYS A 79 2.07 23.91 -41.47
C LYS A 79 1.76 22.59 -42.18
N ASN A 80 1.47 21.55 -41.40
CA ASN A 80 1.16 20.19 -41.86
C ASN A 80 2.33 19.50 -42.59
N ALA A 81 3.59 19.82 -42.28
CA ALA A 81 4.77 19.29 -42.96
C ALA A 81 4.89 17.76 -42.82
N ILE A 82 4.60 17.21 -41.64
CA ILE A 82 4.66 15.78 -41.37
C ILE A 82 3.46 15.07 -42.00
N GLU A 83 2.25 15.63 -41.89
CA GLU A 83 1.06 15.09 -42.55
C GLU A 83 1.22 15.06 -44.08
N ASN A 84 1.72 16.15 -44.70
CA ASN A 84 1.96 16.19 -46.15
C ASN A 84 2.91 15.06 -46.60
N ALA A 85 3.99 14.80 -45.86
CA ALA A 85 4.93 13.71 -46.15
C ALA A 85 4.29 12.30 -45.97
N ILE A 86 3.32 12.16 -45.08
CA ILE A 86 2.52 10.93 -44.90
C ILE A 86 1.54 10.73 -46.06
N GLN A 87 0.89 11.81 -46.51
CA GLN A 87 -0.10 11.81 -47.60
C GLN A 87 0.54 11.54 -48.98
N ASP A 88 1.70 12.14 -49.29
CA ASP A 88 2.41 11.92 -50.55
C ASP A 88 2.82 10.44 -50.75
N GLU A 89 3.07 9.72 -49.64
CA GLU A 89 3.46 8.30 -49.67
C GLU A 89 2.32 7.31 -49.92
N GLN A 90 1.07 7.75 -50.07
CA GLN A 90 -0.08 6.86 -50.27
C GLN A 90 -0.04 6.05 -51.58
N GLY A 91 0.73 6.49 -52.59
CA GLY A 91 0.76 5.89 -53.93
C GLY A 91 1.65 4.64 -54.12
N GLY A 92 2.20 4.05 -53.05
CA GLY A 92 3.15 2.93 -53.13
C GLY A 92 2.53 1.52 -53.21
N GLU A 93 3.36 0.50 -53.48
CA GLU A 93 2.91 -0.90 -53.37
C GLU A 93 2.67 -1.32 -51.90
N ASN A 94 1.75 -2.26 -51.69
CA ASN A 94 1.30 -2.63 -50.35
C ASN A 94 2.30 -3.53 -49.59
N ARG A 95 2.93 -2.97 -48.55
CA ARG A 95 3.36 -3.58 -47.26
C ARG A 95 4.40 -2.74 -46.51
N ASP A 96 4.92 -1.69 -47.14
CA ASP A 96 6.07 -0.95 -46.65
C ASP A 96 5.85 -0.26 -45.29
N VAL A 97 6.90 -0.27 -44.48
CA VAL A 97 7.04 0.61 -43.31
C VAL A 97 7.71 1.90 -43.79
N VAL A 98 7.08 3.05 -43.51
CA VAL A 98 7.58 4.36 -43.92
C VAL A 98 8.14 5.12 -42.71
N GLY A 99 9.43 5.43 -42.75
CA GLY A 99 10.06 6.40 -41.85
C GLY A 99 9.87 7.82 -42.37
N ILE A 100 9.24 8.67 -41.58
CA ILE A 100 9.22 10.13 -41.77
C ILE A 100 10.33 10.68 -40.87
N ASN A 101 11.46 11.01 -41.49
CA ASN A 101 12.66 11.51 -40.83
C ASN A 101 12.61 13.05 -40.80
N VAL A 102 12.74 13.64 -39.60
CA VAL A 102 12.62 15.10 -39.39
C VAL A 102 13.88 15.71 -38.76
N THR A 103 14.06 17.02 -38.92
CA THR A 103 15.16 17.76 -38.28
C THR A 103 14.90 17.95 -36.78
N SER A 104 15.91 17.64 -35.96
CA SER A 104 15.89 17.93 -34.51
C SER A 104 16.07 19.43 -34.24
N ASN A 105 15.66 19.92 -33.06
CA ASN A 105 15.60 21.36 -32.76
C ASN A 105 14.65 22.16 -33.68
N GLU A 106 13.61 21.52 -34.22
CA GLU A 106 12.51 22.18 -34.95
C GLU A 106 11.16 22.02 -34.25
N VAL A 107 10.19 22.85 -34.65
CA VAL A 107 8.81 22.87 -34.14
C VAL A 107 7.85 22.67 -35.31
N TYR A 108 7.18 21.53 -35.33
CA TYR A 108 6.23 21.12 -36.38
C TYR A 108 4.80 21.45 -35.95
N GLU A 109 4.13 22.37 -36.65
CA GLU A 109 2.72 22.73 -36.43
C GLU A 109 1.80 21.96 -37.39
N GLU A 110 1.01 21.03 -36.85
CA GLU A 110 0.14 20.14 -37.62
C GLU A 110 -1.33 20.33 -37.18
N GLU A 111 -2.27 20.41 -38.12
CA GLU A 111 -3.70 20.50 -37.81
C GLU A 111 -4.27 19.16 -37.30
N THR A 112 -4.02 18.09 -38.04
CA THR A 112 -4.36 16.70 -37.68
C THR A 112 -3.54 15.77 -38.55
N ILE A 113 -2.70 14.92 -37.96
CA ILE A 113 -2.04 13.83 -38.66
C ILE A 113 -3.03 12.68 -38.84
N THR A 114 -3.26 12.25 -40.08
CA THR A 114 -4.13 11.14 -40.44
C THR A 114 -3.33 10.01 -41.08
N VAL A 115 -3.33 8.85 -40.43
CA VAL A 115 -2.65 7.67 -41.00
C VAL A 115 -3.51 7.13 -42.17
N PRO A 116 -2.95 6.84 -43.35
CA PRO A 116 -3.66 6.18 -44.44
C PRO A 116 -3.65 4.65 -44.29
N ASP A 117 -4.45 3.96 -45.11
CA ASP A 117 -4.54 2.50 -45.09
C ASP A 117 -3.34 1.80 -45.74
N ASN A 118 -3.15 0.51 -45.40
CA ASN A 118 -2.17 -0.43 -45.98
C ASN A 118 -0.68 -0.23 -45.64
N LYS A 119 -0.28 0.85 -44.98
CA LYS A 119 1.10 1.12 -44.54
C LYS A 119 1.21 1.31 -43.02
N ALA A 120 2.42 1.19 -42.49
CA ALA A 120 2.77 1.53 -41.11
C ALA A 120 3.79 2.67 -41.12
N TYR A 121 3.56 3.71 -40.32
CA TYR A 121 4.38 4.92 -40.33
C TYR A 121 5.20 5.06 -39.04
N ILE A 122 6.41 5.59 -39.16
CA ILE A 122 7.33 5.86 -38.06
C ILE A 122 7.82 7.31 -38.19
N ILE A 123 7.35 8.20 -37.33
CA ILE A 123 7.83 9.60 -37.28
C ILE A 123 9.00 9.66 -36.28
N GLN A 124 10.17 10.10 -36.71
CA GLN A 124 11.41 10.10 -35.91
C GLN A 124 12.37 11.22 -36.33
N PRO A 125 13.23 11.72 -35.44
CA PRO A 125 14.32 12.62 -35.83
C PRO A 125 15.40 11.88 -36.64
N THR A 126 15.98 12.55 -37.63
CA THR A 126 17.13 12.06 -38.42
C THR A 126 18.38 11.85 -37.56
N GLN A 127 18.50 12.59 -36.44
CA GLN A 127 19.55 12.42 -35.43
C GLN A 127 18.97 12.67 -34.03
N GLU A 128 19.13 11.72 -33.10
CA GLU A 128 18.71 11.91 -31.71
C GLU A 128 19.48 13.05 -31.04
N ASN A 129 18.76 14.10 -30.62
CA ASN A 129 19.29 15.20 -29.83
C ASN A 129 18.48 15.32 -28.52
N PRO A 130 18.91 14.67 -27.42
CA PRO A 130 18.17 14.71 -26.15
C PRO A 130 18.07 16.09 -25.49
N GLU A 131 18.95 17.04 -25.86
CA GLU A 131 18.93 18.40 -25.32
C GLU A 131 17.93 19.30 -26.07
N ASN A 132 17.76 19.09 -27.38
CA ASN A 132 16.79 19.80 -28.22
C ASN A 132 16.08 18.82 -29.18
N PRO A 133 15.18 17.96 -28.68
CA PRO A 133 14.37 17.08 -29.50
C PRO A 133 13.39 17.89 -30.38
N PRO A 134 12.93 17.35 -31.53
CA PRO A 134 11.87 17.98 -32.29
C PRO A 134 10.57 18.06 -31.47
N VAL A 135 9.81 19.14 -31.69
CA VAL A 135 8.52 19.39 -31.05
C VAL A 135 7.41 19.16 -32.08
N LEU A 136 6.41 18.36 -31.71
CA LEU A 136 5.18 18.17 -32.47
C LEU A 136 4.03 18.86 -31.73
N ARG A 137 3.33 19.80 -32.37
CA ARG A 137 2.22 20.54 -31.74
C ARG A 137 0.97 20.67 -32.61
N PRO A 138 -0.20 20.90 -31.98
CA PRO A 138 -1.40 21.32 -32.69
C PRO A 138 -1.21 22.72 -33.29
N ALA A 139 -1.57 22.88 -34.56
CA ALA A 139 -1.60 24.17 -35.22
C ALA A 139 -2.65 25.10 -34.60
N GLU A 140 -2.23 26.25 -34.09
CA GLU A 140 -3.15 27.26 -33.56
C GLU A 140 -4.02 27.85 -34.69
N LYS A 141 -5.34 27.91 -34.45
CA LYS A 141 -6.37 28.51 -35.32
C LYS A 141 -6.97 29.73 -34.62
N THR A 142 -7.23 30.80 -35.36
CA THR A 142 -7.86 32.04 -34.87
C THR A 142 -9.06 32.41 -35.72
N ASP A 143 -10.04 33.08 -35.12
CA ASP A 143 -11.22 33.58 -35.83
C ASP A 143 -10.94 34.85 -36.67
N GLU A 144 -11.98 35.44 -37.28
CA GLU A 144 -11.88 36.67 -38.08
C GLU A 144 -11.47 37.92 -37.28
N HIS A 145 -11.53 37.88 -35.94
CA HIS A 145 -11.12 38.96 -35.04
C HIS A 145 -9.70 38.74 -34.47
N GLY A 146 -9.14 37.53 -34.64
CA GLY A 146 -7.84 37.12 -34.11
C GLY A 146 -7.92 36.41 -32.75
N ASP A 147 -9.12 36.08 -32.25
CA ASP A 147 -9.28 35.34 -31.00
C ASP A 147 -9.00 33.83 -31.22
N PRO A 148 -8.35 33.12 -30.28
CA PRO A 148 -8.05 31.69 -30.44
C PRO A 148 -9.31 30.83 -30.55
N GLN A 149 -9.39 30.02 -31.60
CA GLN A 149 -10.52 29.12 -31.85
C GLN A 149 -10.36 27.81 -31.07
N THR A 150 -11.48 27.30 -30.52
CA THR A 150 -11.56 25.99 -29.88
C THR A 150 -11.22 24.87 -30.89
N SER A 151 -10.29 23.97 -30.54
CA SER A 151 -10.04 22.78 -31.36
C SER A 151 -11.14 21.73 -31.21
N THR A 152 -11.51 21.12 -32.33
CA THR A 152 -12.48 20.01 -32.42
C THR A 152 -11.86 18.71 -32.90
N GLU A 153 -10.61 18.73 -33.36
CA GLU A 153 -9.91 17.60 -33.99
C GLU A 153 -8.63 17.27 -33.18
N PRO A 154 -8.22 16.00 -33.10
CA PRO A 154 -6.99 15.60 -32.40
C PRO A 154 -5.74 15.93 -33.22
N LEU A 155 -4.59 16.09 -32.57
CA LEU A 155 -3.30 16.25 -33.27
C LEU A 155 -2.94 15.00 -34.09
N VAL A 156 -3.30 13.81 -33.59
CA VAL A 156 -3.12 12.53 -34.30
C VAL A 156 -4.40 11.71 -34.22
N ASN A 157 -4.93 11.28 -35.37
CA ASN A 157 -6.05 10.34 -35.44
C ASN A 157 -5.66 9.04 -36.16
N ILE A 158 -5.87 7.89 -35.50
CA ILE A 158 -5.57 6.57 -36.05
C ILE A 158 -6.82 5.70 -35.97
N GLU A 159 -7.50 5.53 -37.11
CA GLU A 159 -8.75 4.77 -37.21
C GLU A 159 -8.59 3.53 -38.10
N GLY A 160 -9.31 2.45 -37.77
CA GLY A 160 -9.31 1.22 -38.57
C GLY A 160 -8.12 0.32 -38.24
N ASN A 161 -7.53 -0.35 -39.24
CA ASN A 161 -6.41 -1.27 -39.04
C ASN A 161 -5.07 -0.62 -39.45
N LYS A 162 -4.69 0.44 -38.72
CA LYS A 162 -3.55 1.33 -39.06
C LYS A 162 -2.53 1.39 -37.93
N THR A 163 -1.27 1.69 -38.25
CA THR A 163 -0.16 1.71 -37.28
C THR A 163 0.68 2.97 -37.39
N LEU A 164 0.92 3.65 -36.26
CA LEU A 164 1.87 4.74 -36.12
C LEU A 164 2.84 4.49 -34.96
N GLU A 165 4.11 4.81 -35.16
CA GLU A 165 5.12 4.95 -34.11
C GLU A 165 5.71 6.37 -34.14
N ILE A 166 5.79 7.02 -32.98
CA ILE A 166 6.45 8.33 -32.79
C ILE A 166 7.65 8.12 -31.88
N LYS A 167 8.84 8.59 -32.30
CA LYS A 167 10.10 8.41 -31.57
C LYS A 167 10.81 9.73 -31.30
N GLY A 168 11.29 9.97 -30.09
CA GLY A 168 12.25 11.06 -29.82
C GLY A 168 11.66 12.48 -29.84
N PHE A 169 10.34 12.64 -29.74
CA PHE A 169 9.65 13.94 -29.77
C PHE A 169 9.27 14.47 -28.38
N ILE A 170 9.15 15.79 -28.26
CA ILE A 170 8.17 16.41 -27.35
C ILE A 170 6.84 16.53 -28.12
N VAL A 171 5.74 16.07 -27.54
CA VAL A 171 4.38 16.29 -28.08
C VAL A 171 3.63 17.23 -27.14
N GLU A 172 3.15 18.34 -27.68
CA GLU A 172 2.46 19.37 -26.90
C GLU A 172 0.94 19.14 -26.77
N TYR A 173 0.37 19.62 -25.67
CA TYR A 173 -1.07 19.82 -25.53
C TYR A 173 -1.55 21.07 -26.30
N PHE A 174 -2.85 21.13 -26.61
CA PHE A 174 -3.50 22.30 -27.23
C PHE A 174 -3.32 23.58 -26.41
N GLN A 175 -2.92 24.65 -27.08
CA GLN A 175 -2.73 25.95 -26.45
C GLN A 175 -4.00 26.82 -26.50
N SER A 176 -4.99 26.49 -27.34
CA SER A 176 -6.38 26.95 -27.21
C SER A 176 -7.26 25.92 -26.48
N GLU A 177 -8.49 26.29 -26.13
CA GLU A 177 -9.48 25.32 -25.63
C GLU A 177 -9.67 24.18 -26.64
N THR A 178 -9.98 22.97 -26.16
CA THR A 178 -10.21 21.81 -27.04
C THR A 178 -11.37 20.97 -26.56
N THR A 179 -12.01 20.28 -27.51
CA THR A 179 -13.05 19.27 -27.28
C THR A 179 -12.61 17.86 -27.69
N SER A 180 -11.38 17.72 -28.22
CA SER A 180 -10.76 16.45 -28.62
C SER A 180 -9.48 16.16 -27.82
N PRO A 181 -9.09 14.89 -27.67
CA PRO A 181 -7.79 14.51 -27.08
C PRO A 181 -6.63 14.90 -28.02
N VAL A 182 -5.38 14.92 -27.52
CA VAL A 182 -4.21 15.18 -28.40
C VAL A 182 -3.96 13.99 -29.33
N LEU A 183 -3.94 12.77 -28.79
CA LEU A 183 -3.73 11.52 -29.52
C LEU A 183 -4.98 10.64 -29.42
N LYS A 184 -5.51 10.18 -30.56
CA LYS A 184 -6.74 9.37 -30.63
C LYS A 184 -6.53 8.06 -31.42
N THR A 185 -7.09 6.96 -30.92
CA THR A 185 -7.07 5.66 -31.61
C THR A 185 -8.41 4.94 -31.57
N ASP A 186 -8.85 4.39 -32.71
CA ASP A 186 -10.13 3.72 -32.88
C ASP A 186 -10.06 2.45 -33.74
N GLY A 187 -10.92 1.48 -33.44
CA GLY A 187 -10.99 0.21 -34.19
C GLY A 187 -9.85 -0.75 -33.86
N ASP A 188 -9.17 -1.26 -34.89
CA ASP A 188 -8.02 -2.17 -34.76
C ASP A 188 -6.67 -1.43 -34.65
N ALA A 189 -6.70 -0.11 -34.41
CA ALA A 189 -5.55 0.77 -34.49
C ALA A 189 -4.42 0.45 -33.50
N VAL A 190 -3.19 0.75 -33.92
CA VAL A 190 -1.96 0.59 -33.16
C VAL A 190 -1.21 1.92 -33.04
N LEU A 191 -1.02 2.41 -31.81
CA LEU A 191 -0.19 3.58 -31.50
C LEU A 191 1.03 3.15 -30.68
N ARG A 192 2.17 3.77 -30.97
CA ARG A 192 3.41 3.59 -30.21
C ARG A 192 4.10 4.91 -29.96
N LEU A 193 4.50 5.16 -28.72
CA LEU A 193 5.34 6.29 -28.31
C LEU A 193 6.61 5.71 -27.67
N ASN A 194 7.78 6.12 -28.15
CA ASN A 194 9.07 5.51 -27.81
C ASN A 194 10.12 6.62 -27.57
N ASN A 195 10.60 6.80 -26.35
CA ASN A 195 11.42 7.97 -25.96
C ASN A 195 10.70 9.30 -26.31
N VAL A 196 9.46 9.47 -25.84
CA VAL A 196 8.60 10.64 -26.12
C VAL A 196 8.20 11.32 -24.83
N THR A 197 8.20 12.66 -24.83
CA THR A 197 7.73 13.49 -23.71
C THR A 197 6.39 14.12 -24.06
N LEU A 198 5.34 13.87 -23.28
CA LEU A 198 4.06 14.58 -23.37
C LEU A 198 4.08 15.80 -22.46
N SER A 199 3.92 17.01 -23.02
CA SER A 199 4.12 18.28 -22.33
C SER A 199 2.92 19.22 -22.44
N SER A 200 2.48 19.80 -21.32
CA SER A 200 1.46 20.86 -21.35
C SER A 200 2.01 22.21 -21.82
N ASP A 201 3.33 22.40 -21.73
CA ASP A 201 3.96 23.71 -21.84
C ASP A 201 4.37 24.02 -23.28
N LYS A 202 4.09 25.25 -23.72
CA LYS A 202 4.39 25.69 -25.08
C LYS A 202 5.90 25.86 -25.20
N ARG A 203 6.49 25.17 -26.17
CA ARG A 203 7.92 25.27 -26.48
C ARG A 203 8.18 26.43 -27.43
N VAL A 204 9.26 27.17 -27.23
CA VAL A 204 9.63 28.30 -28.09
C VAL A 204 11.08 28.18 -28.50
N LYS A 205 11.30 28.14 -29.82
CA LYS A 205 12.63 28.12 -30.43
C LYS A 205 13.24 29.53 -30.41
N GLU A 206 14.35 29.69 -29.70
CA GLU A 206 15.11 30.92 -29.60
C GLU A 206 16.51 30.67 -30.17
N GLY A 207 16.62 30.70 -31.51
CA GLY A 207 17.83 30.32 -32.23
C GLY A 207 18.10 28.82 -32.15
N ASP A 208 19.28 28.45 -31.66
CA ASP A 208 19.74 27.06 -31.58
C ASP A 208 19.19 26.28 -30.37
N THR A 209 18.20 26.83 -29.65
CA THR A 209 17.64 26.21 -28.44
C THR A 209 16.12 26.27 -28.39
N ILE A 210 15.50 25.24 -27.81
CA ILE A 210 14.06 25.19 -27.52
C ILE A 210 13.81 25.34 -26.02
N THR A 211 13.13 26.42 -25.64
CA THR A 211 12.75 26.74 -24.25
C THR A 211 11.32 26.34 -23.94
N ALA A 212 10.95 26.19 -22.66
CA ALA A 212 9.58 25.88 -22.23
C ALA A 212 8.90 27.11 -21.60
N GLN A 213 7.64 27.36 -21.97
CA GLN A 213 6.81 28.43 -21.43
C GLN A 213 5.51 27.85 -20.83
N PRO A 214 5.19 28.12 -19.55
CA PRO A 214 4.01 27.56 -18.89
C PRO A 214 2.70 27.90 -19.59
N SER A 215 1.94 26.86 -19.97
CA SER A 215 0.68 27.05 -20.70
C SER A 215 -0.46 27.42 -19.75
N SER A 216 -1.07 28.59 -19.96
CA SER A 216 -2.15 29.16 -19.14
C SER A 216 -3.52 28.51 -19.33
N THR A 217 -3.73 27.81 -20.45
CA THR A 217 -5.03 27.26 -20.89
C THR A 217 -5.50 26.11 -19.98
N GLU A 218 -6.81 25.93 -19.80
CA GLU A 218 -7.35 24.80 -19.02
C GLU A 218 -7.27 23.49 -19.81
N LYS A 219 -6.82 22.40 -19.17
CA LYS A 219 -6.64 21.08 -19.80
C LYS A 219 -7.86 20.20 -19.49
N THR A 220 -8.84 20.19 -20.39
CA THR A 220 -10.18 19.61 -20.20
C THR A 220 -10.43 18.29 -20.95
N THR A 221 -9.50 17.86 -21.81
CA THR A 221 -9.55 16.56 -22.53
C THR A 221 -8.27 15.76 -22.27
N PRO A 222 -8.18 14.46 -22.61
CA PRO A 222 -6.97 13.66 -22.41
C PRO A 222 -5.80 14.06 -23.32
N PHE A 223 -4.57 13.75 -22.90
CA PHE A 223 -3.44 13.62 -23.85
C PHE A 223 -3.68 12.47 -24.81
N LEU A 224 -4.19 11.35 -24.31
CA LEU A 224 -4.39 10.12 -25.06
C LEU A 224 -5.77 9.53 -24.75
N GLU A 225 -6.56 9.33 -25.80
CA GLU A 225 -7.78 8.53 -25.76
C GLU A 225 -7.65 7.31 -26.68
N ALA A 226 -7.97 6.13 -26.17
CA ALA A 226 -7.80 4.89 -26.90
C ALA A 226 -9.01 3.95 -26.80
N HIS A 227 -9.62 3.73 -27.96
CA HIS A 227 -10.57 2.64 -28.25
C HIS A 227 -9.93 1.57 -29.15
N GLY A 228 -8.71 1.83 -29.67
CA GLY A 228 -7.93 0.93 -30.52
C GLY A 228 -7.51 -0.40 -29.88
N VAL A 229 -6.83 -1.25 -30.65
CA VAL A 229 -6.42 -2.60 -30.21
C VAL A 229 -5.13 -2.60 -29.42
N LEU A 230 -4.16 -1.73 -29.74
CA LEU A 230 -2.86 -1.71 -29.06
C LEU A 230 -2.30 -0.30 -28.89
N VAL A 231 -1.96 0.06 -27.66
CA VAL A 231 -1.10 1.21 -27.34
C VAL A 231 0.18 0.71 -26.69
N VAL A 232 1.33 1.24 -27.10
CA VAL A 232 2.62 1.02 -26.42
C VAL A 232 3.24 2.35 -26.05
N LEU A 233 3.57 2.52 -24.78
CA LEU A 233 4.44 3.58 -24.26
C LEU A 233 5.77 2.92 -23.84
N LYS A 234 6.90 3.42 -24.33
CA LYS A 234 8.22 2.91 -23.96
C LYS A 234 9.18 4.07 -23.72
N ASP A 235 9.84 4.08 -22.55
CA ASP A 235 10.73 5.16 -22.13
C ASP A 235 10.04 6.56 -22.22
N VAL A 236 8.71 6.61 -22.00
CA VAL A 236 7.88 7.82 -22.16
C VAL A 236 7.86 8.64 -20.88
N VAL A 237 7.93 9.97 -21.01
CA VAL A 237 7.71 10.92 -19.91
C VAL A 237 6.37 11.63 -20.12
N ILE A 238 5.60 11.80 -19.05
CA ILE A 238 4.47 12.75 -19.02
C ILE A 238 4.77 13.79 -17.95
N GLU A 239 4.85 15.06 -18.36
CA GLU A 239 5.14 16.20 -17.49
C GLU A 239 3.92 16.63 -16.64
N PRO A 240 4.14 17.25 -15.45
CA PRO A 240 3.08 17.51 -14.49
C PRO A 240 2.10 18.58 -15.00
N SER A 241 0.91 18.12 -15.35
CA SER A 241 -0.10 18.89 -16.07
C SER A 241 -1.41 19.00 -15.27
N ASN A 242 -1.98 20.20 -15.16
CA ASN A 242 -3.22 20.45 -14.41
C ASN A 242 -4.48 20.13 -15.24
N PHE A 243 -4.83 18.85 -15.35
CA PHE A 243 -6.08 18.41 -15.97
C PHE A 243 -7.30 18.67 -15.07
N ILE A 244 -8.34 19.29 -15.64
CA ILE A 244 -9.58 19.68 -14.95
C ILE A 244 -10.71 18.77 -15.45
N SER A 245 -11.31 18.02 -14.53
CA SER A 245 -12.42 17.08 -14.79
C SER A 245 -12.14 15.98 -15.84
N SER A 246 -10.91 15.81 -16.30
CA SER A 246 -10.47 14.83 -17.31
C SER A 246 -9.46 13.83 -16.74
N ASN A 247 -9.29 12.70 -17.42
CA ASN A 247 -8.11 11.85 -17.28
C ASN A 247 -6.95 12.43 -18.12
N VAL A 248 -5.72 12.00 -17.84
CA VAL A 248 -4.54 12.29 -18.69
C VAL A 248 -4.45 11.25 -19.81
N ILE A 249 -4.68 9.98 -19.47
CA ILE A 249 -4.86 8.87 -20.39
C ILE A 249 -6.22 8.21 -20.13
N LEU A 250 -7.03 8.07 -21.16
CA LEU A 250 -8.31 7.34 -21.15
C LEU A 250 -8.22 6.13 -22.09
N LEU A 251 -8.27 4.91 -21.53
CA LEU A 251 -8.38 3.67 -22.29
C LEU A 251 -9.79 3.13 -22.12
N SER A 252 -10.56 3.01 -23.20
CA SER A 252 -11.98 2.66 -23.16
C SER A 252 -12.32 1.66 -24.26
N GLY A 253 -12.14 0.38 -23.94
CA GLY A 253 -12.36 -0.74 -24.84
C GLY A 253 -13.85 -1.04 -25.06
N SER A 254 -14.21 -1.39 -26.30
CA SER A 254 -15.59 -1.68 -26.71
C SER A 254 -15.88 -3.19 -26.85
N GLN A 255 -14.84 -4.03 -26.95
CA GLN A 255 -14.94 -5.48 -27.16
C GLN A 255 -14.39 -6.31 -25.99
N GLY A 256 -14.26 -5.73 -24.79
CA GLY A 256 -13.72 -6.40 -23.61
C GLY A 256 -12.20 -6.52 -23.57
N ALA A 257 -11.67 -6.68 -22.36
CA ALA A 257 -10.23 -6.61 -22.04
C ALA A 257 -9.31 -7.54 -22.84
N ASN A 258 -9.80 -8.63 -23.42
CA ASN A 258 -8.99 -9.55 -24.22
C ASN A 258 -8.60 -9.00 -25.60
N ASN A 259 -9.33 -7.99 -26.10
CA ASN A 259 -9.15 -7.45 -27.44
C ASN A 259 -8.34 -6.15 -27.47
N HIS A 260 -8.35 -5.37 -26.39
CA HIS A 260 -7.67 -4.09 -26.27
C HIS A 260 -6.49 -4.19 -25.29
N GLN A 261 -5.30 -3.74 -25.70
CA GLN A 261 -4.06 -3.87 -24.94
C GLN A 261 -3.33 -2.53 -24.79
N PHE A 262 -2.79 -2.28 -23.60
CA PHE A 262 -1.89 -1.16 -23.34
C PHE A 262 -0.66 -1.67 -22.59
N LEU A 263 0.52 -1.29 -23.09
CA LEU A 263 1.82 -1.62 -22.51
C LEU A 263 2.54 -0.32 -22.17
N ALA A 264 3.01 -0.17 -20.93
CA ALA A 264 3.96 0.88 -20.57
C ALA A 264 5.25 0.26 -19.99
N GLU A 265 6.39 0.56 -20.60
CA GLU A 265 7.71 0.12 -20.13
C GLU A 265 8.61 1.33 -19.84
N ASN A 266 9.35 1.30 -18.73
CA ASN A 266 10.33 2.31 -18.31
C ASN A 266 9.81 3.77 -18.26
N SER A 267 8.50 3.97 -18.13
CA SER A 267 7.87 5.29 -18.34
C SER A 267 7.71 6.07 -17.02
N ASN A 268 7.80 7.40 -17.08
CA ASN A 268 7.71 8.30 -15.93
C ASN A 268 6.46 9.19 -16.03
N PHE A 269 5.50 8.94 -15.15
CA PHE A 269 4.20 9.60 -15.08
C PHE A 269 4.19 10.60 -13.92
N GLN A 270 4.40 11.89 -14.23
CA GLN A 270 4.40 12.95 -13.23
C GLN A 270 2.95 13.41 -12.97
N VAL A 271 2.35 12.88 -11.91
CA VAL A 271 0.93 13.09 -11.56
C VAL A 271 0.80 14.40 -10.79
N GLN A 272 0.13 15.41 -11.37
CA GLN A 272 -0.16 16.64 -10.64
C GLN A 272 -1.17 16.37 -9.52
N ASN A 273 -0.76 16.48 -8.25
CA ASN A 273 -1.63 16.24 -7.10
C ASN A 273 -2.72 17.33 -6.99
N ASN A 274 -3.93 16.99 -7.42
CA ASN A 274 -5.11 17.85 -7.42
C ASN A 274 -6.28 17.13 -6.69
N PRO A 275 -6.63 17.53 -5.45
CA PRO A 275 -7.67 16.87 -4.68
C PRO A 275 -9.03 16.82 -5.41
N GLY A 276 -9.61 15.62 -5.52
CA GLY A 276 -10.90 15.39 -6.18
C GLY A 276 -10.87 15.41 -7.72
N SER A 277 -9.70 15.35 -8.36
CA SER A 277 -9.61 15.12 -9.80
C SER A 277 -10.11 13.73 -10.21
N GLN A 278 -10.29 13.51 -11.52
CA GLN A 278 -10.34 12.13 -12.00
C GLN A 278 -8.97 11.43 -11.86
N SER A 279 -8.94 10.12 -12.07
CA SER A 279 -7.72 9.33 -12.21
C SER A 279 -6.83 9.85 -13.34
N PHE A 280 -5.52 9.79 -13.15
CA PHE A 280 -4.52 10.14 -14.18
C PHE A 280 -4.62 9.20 -15.38
N LEU A 281 -4.63 7.89 -15.11
CA LEU A 281 -4.84 6.83 -16.10
C LEU A 281 -6.14 6.09 -15.74
N ASN A 282 -7.10 6.09 -16.66
CA ASN A 282 -8.39 5.43 -16.49
C ASN A 282 -8.55 4.31 -17.53
N ILE A 283 -8.87 3.11 -17.05
CA ILE A 283 -8.77 1.86 -17.80
C ILE A 283 -10.11 1.14 -17.73
N ILE A 284 -10.83 1.12 -18.84
CA ILE A 284 -12.14 0.48 -18.98
C ILE A 284 -12.00 -0.60 -20.07
N GLN A 285 -12.25 -1.87 -19.73
CA GLN A 285 -12.22 -3.00 -20.68
C GLN A 285 -10.92 -3.13 -21.51
N PHE A 286 -9.77 -2.86 -20.89
CA PHE A 286 -8.43 -3.08 -21.46
C PHE A 286 -7.64 -4.13 -20.65
N THR A 287 -6.70 -4.81 -21.30
CA THR A 287 -5.58 -5.49 -20.63
C THR A 287 -4.38 -4.56 -20.59
N VAL A 288 -3.87 -4.31 -19.38
CA VAL A 288 -2.81 -3.34 -19.08
C VAL A 288 -1.61 -4.06 -18.48
N VAL A 289 -0.43 -3.84 -19.05
CA VAL A 289 0.86 -4.29 -18.52
C VAL A 289 1.74 -3.06 -18.31
N ILE A 290 2.23 -2.86 -17.08
CA ILE A 290 3.11 -1.75 -16.72
C ILE A 290 4.37 -2.30 -16.07
N LYS A 291 5.53 -1.89 -16.58
CA LYS A 291 6.86 -2.40 -16.20
C LYS A 291 7.88 -1.29 -15.99
N GLY A 292 8.72 -1.40 -14.97
CA GLY A 292 9.86 -0.50 -14.75
C GLY A 292 9.50 0.99 -14.65
N SER A 293 8.22 1.31 -14.41
CA SER A 293 7.64 2.64 -14.59
C SER A 293 7.38 3.31 -13.24
N THR A 294 7.30 4.63 -13.22
CA THR A 294 7.03 5.40 -11.99
C THR A 294 5.81 6.29 -12.16
N PHE A 295 4.92 6.29 -11.16
CA PHE A 295 3.90 7.30 -10.94
C PHE A 295 4.31 8.14 -9.72
N GLU A 296 4.63 9.40 -9.93
CA GLU A 296 5.11 10.32 -8.89
C GLU A 296 4.17 11.52 -8.73
N GLY A 297 3.65 11.69 -7.52
CA GLY A 297 2.75 12.79 -7.17
C GLY A 297 3.49 14.11 -6.99
N GLN A 298 3.49 14.95 -8.02
CA GLN A 298 4.08 16.27 -7.97
C GLN A 298 3.24 17.21 -7.11
N ARG A 299 3.89 17.88 -6.15
CA ARG A 299 3.26 18.91 -5.32
C ARG A 299 3.10 20.18 -6.15
N ARG A 300 1.98 20.88 -5.96
CA ARG A 300 1.74 22.17 -6.61
C ARG A 300 2.58 23.24 -5.92
N ASP A 301 3.59 23.77 -6.61
CA ASP A 301 4.45 24.85 -6.13
C ASP A 301 3.67 26.18 -5.98
N ASN A 302 2.90 26.28 -4.90
CA ASN A 302 2.12 27.46 -4.53
C ASN A 302 3.01 28.57 -3.93
N ASN A 303 4.11 28.90 -4.61
CA ASN A 303 5.19 29.82 -4.25
C ASN A 303 4.78 31.30 -4.04
N ASN A 304 3.47 31.57 -3.90
CA ASN A 304 2.90 32.91 -3.69
C ASN A 304 1.61 32.93 -2.82
N ASN A 305 1.18 31.83 -2.17
CA ASN A 305 -0.11 31.82 -1.44
C ASN A 305 -0.18 31.10 -0.08
N GLU A 306 0.93 30.70 0.54
CA GLU A 306 0.92 30.20 1.93
C GLU A 306 0.26 31.21 2.91
N ASN A 307 0.48 32.51 2.68
CA ASN A 307 -0.09 33.60 3.47
C ASN A 307 -1.61 33.86 3.26
N ARG A 308 -2.33 33.06 2.47
CA ARG A 308 -3.79 33.22 2.24
C ARG A 308 -4.67 32.05 2.70
N ARG A 309 -4.10 30.97 3.24
CA ARG A 309 -4.88 29.88 3.88
C ARG A 309 -4.84 29.88 5.42
N SER A 310 -4.03 30.73 6.05
CA SER A 310 -3.93 30.85 7.51
C SER A 310 -5.13 31.51 8.21
N SER A 311 -6.10 32.04 7.47
CA SER A 311 -7.25 32.80 7.99
C SER A 311 -8.60 32.07 7.92
N LEU A 312 -8.64 30.84 7.38
CA LEU A 312 -9.85 30.02 7.33
C LEU A 312 -9.75 28.88 8.35
N LYS A 313 -10.54 29.01 9.42
CA LYS A 313 -10.78 28.02 10.47
C LYS A 313 -9.56 27.59 11.29
N LYS A 314 -9.22 28.46 12.25
CA LYS A 314 -8.80 28.01 13.59
C LYS A 314 -10.03 27.62 14.46
N ASP A 315 -11.10 27.15 13.80
CA ASP A 315 -12.40 26.84 14.40
C ASP A 315 -12.41 25.36 14.85
N ILE A 316 -12.05 25.13 16.11
CA ILE A 316 -12.47 23.96 16.90
C ILE A 316 -12.06 22.59 16.29
N MET A 317 -10.81 22.18 16.47
CA MET A 317 -10.38 20.78 16.23
C MET A 317 -11.13 19.74 17.09
N ASN A 318 -11.81 20.18 18.16
CA ASN A 318 -12.67 19.34 19.00
C ASN A 318 -14.06 19.05 18.39
N ALA A 319 -14.37 19.60 17.22
CA ALA A 319 -15.44 19.06 16.39
C ALA A 319 -14.81 17.98 15.51
N VAL A 320 -15.07 16.70 15.84
CA VAL A 320 -14.51 15.54 15.11
C VAL A 320 -15.07 15.50 13.69
N GLN A 321 -14.45 16.25 12.79
CA GLN A 321 -14.37 15.86 11.39
C GLN A 321 -13.61 14.54 11.37
N GLN A 322 -14.37 13.44 11.33
CA GLN A 322 -13.83 12.12 11.11
C GLN A 322 -13.00 12.19 9.83
N GLN A 323 -11.68 12.11 9.95
CA GLN A 323 -10.83 11.81 8.80
C GLN A 323 -11.07 10.34 8.45
N THR A 324 -12.21 10.08 7.82
CA THR A 324 -12.58 8.74 7.38
C THR A 324 -11.51 8.26 6.41
N CYS A 325 -11.08 7.02 6.56
CA CYS A 325 -10.28 6.35 5.54
C CYS A 325 -11.15 5.91 4.35
N GLU A 326 -12.08 6.78 3.96
CA GLU A 326 -12.91 6.67 2.77
C GLU A 326 -12.34 7.63 1.73
N TRP A 327 -11.92 7.07 0.61
CA TRP A 327 -11.64 7.81 -0.61
C TRP A 327 -12.24 7.01 -1.78
N SER A 328 -12.47 7.65 -2.92
CA SER A 328 -13.26 7.09 -4.03
C SER A 328 -12.49 7.06 -5.36
N THR A 329 -11.18 7.28 -5.28
CA THR A 329 -10.27 7.78 -6.31
C THR A 329 -8.91 7.07 -6.23
N GLY A 330 -8.06 7.31 -7.21
CA GLY A 330 -6.70 6.77 -7.30
C GLY A 330 -6.10 7.12 -8.65
N SER A 331 -4.77 7.27 -8.73
CA SER A 331 -4.08 7.72 -9.95
C SER A 331 -4.29 6.77 -11.12
N VAL A 332 -4.38 5.46 -10.89
CA VAL A 332 -4.77 4.46 -11.90
C VAL A 332 -6.11 3.81 -11.52
N SER A 333 -7.11 3.91 -12.39
CA SER A 333 -8.44 3.32 -12.22
C SER A 333 -8.65 2.18 -13.22
N ILE A 334 -9.11 1.00 -12.75
CA ILE A 334 -9.34 -0.21 -13.57
C ILE A 334 -10.77 -0.73 -13.36
N VAL A 335 -11.53 -0.84 -14.45
CA VAL A 335 -12.94 -1.27 -14.48
C VAL A 335 -13.19 -2.27 -15.60
N ASP A 336 -13.76 -3.43 -15.27
CA ASP A 336 -13.98 -4.59 -16.17
C ASP A 336 -12.75 -4.94 -17.04
N GLY A 337 -11.56 -4.71 -16.48
CA GLY A 337 -10.25 -4.79 -17.14
C GLY A 337 -9.22 -5.55 -16.32
N VAL A 338 -8.07 -5.85 -16.92
CA VAL A 338 -6.98 -6.60 -16.31
C VAL A 338 -5.74 -5.72 -16.19
N GLY A 339 -5.15 -5.61 -15.00
CA GLY A 339 -3.91 -4.86 -14.77
C GLY A 339 -2.80 -5.75 -14.22
N PHE A 340 -1.61 -5.66 -14.80
CA PHE A 340 -0.41 -6.35 -14.34
C PHE A 340 0.72 -5.34 -14.17
N PHE A 341 1.31 -5.30 -12.97
CA PHE A 341 2.33 -4.34 -12.59
C PHE A 341 3.58 -5.07 -12.10
N GLU A 342 4.73 -4.71 -12.67
CA GLU A 342 6.04 -5.31 -12.40
C GLU A 342 7.08 -4.18 -12.30
N ASP A 343 7.97 -4.21 -11.31
CA ASP A 343 9.03 -3.20 -11.10
C ASP A 343 8.51 -1.74 -11.13
N THR A 344 7.27 -1.52 -10.69
CA THR A 344 6.54 -0.24 -10.84
C THR A 344 6.46 0.49 -9.50
N THR A 345 6.80 1.78 -9.47
CA THR A 345 6.74 2.61 -8.25
C THR A 345 5.56 3.57 -8.27
N PHE A 346 4.83 3.65 -7.16
CA PHE A 346 3.76 4.63 -6.90
C PHE A 346 4.08 5.41 -5.63
N LYS A 347 4.43 6.70 -5.76
CA LYS A 347 4.89 7.52 -4.64
C LYS A 347 4.28 8.93 -4.58
N SER A 348 4.04 9.40 -3.36
CA SER A 348 3.58 10.76 -3.03
C SER A 348 2.25 11.19 -3.69
N LEU A 349 1.40 10.23 -4.10
CA LEU A 349 0.13 10.48 -4.78
C LEU A 349 -1.00 10.86 -3.80
N SER A 350 -1.68 12.01 -4.03
CA SER A 350 -2.68 12.55 -3.10
C SER A 350 -4.01 11.80 -3.08
N GLU A 351 -4.41 11.25 -4.23
CA GLU A 351 -5.59 10.39 -4.36
C GLU A 351 -5.28 8.90 -4.15
N GLY A 352 -4.00 8.57 -3.90
CA GLY A 352 -3.50 7.22 -3.81
C GLY A 352 -3.24 6.54 -5.15
N ALA A 353 -2.64 5.35 -5.12
CA ALA A 353 -2.09 4.71 -6.32
C ALA A 353 -3.17 4.08 -7.22
N LEU A 354 -3.97 3.16 -6.69
CA LEU A 354 -4.83 2.27 -7.48
C LEU A 354 -6.29 2.29 -7.03
N LYS A 355 -7.21 2.27 -8.00
CA LYS A 355 -8.64 2.04 -7.80
C LYS A 355 -9.09 0.85 -8.65
N ILE A 356 -9.50 -0.22 -8.00
CA ILE A 356 -9.97 -1.46 -8.64
C ILE A 356 -11.49 -1.52 -8.48
N GLY A 357 -12.20 -1.24 -9.58
CA GLY A 357 -13.67 -1.22 -9.63
C GLY A 357 -14.29 -2.58 -9.96
N LYS A 358 -15.60 -2.56 -10.27
CA LYS A 358 -16.34 -3.72 -10.79
C LYS A 358 -15.55 -4.45 -11.88
N GLY A 359 -15.49 -5.77 -11.79
CA GLY A 359 -14.80 -6.64 -12.76
C GLY A 359 -13.29 -6.43 -12.92
N GLY A 360 -12.68 -5.49 -12.19
CA GLY A 360 -11.24 -5.22 -12.28
C GLY A 360 -10.42 -6.35 -11.67
N ILE A 361 -9.42 -6.85 -12.40
CA ILE A 361 -8.50 -7.91 -11.95
C ILE A 361 -7.08 -7.35 -11.98
N VAL A 362 -6.47 -7.14 -10.81
CA VAL A 362 -5.12 -6.56 -10.69
C VAL A 362 -4.14 -7.55 -10.08
N THR A 363 -2.96 -7.66 -10.67
CA THR A 363 -1.79 -8.36 -10.13
C THR A 363 -0.64 -7.40 -9.94
N LEU A 364 -0.17 -7.26 -8.70
CA LEU A 364 1.05 -6.56 -8.34
C LEU A 364 2.15 -7.58 -8.05
N LYS A 365 3.30 -7.44 -8.71
CA LYS A 365 4.50 -8.20 -8.35
C LYS A 365 5.09 -7.71 -7.03
N ASN A 366 5.86 -8.56 -6.38
CA ASN A 366 6.61 -8.25 -5.16
C ASN A 366 7.65 -7.12 -5.34
N SER A 367 7.96 -6.71 -6.58
CA SER A 367 8.82 -5.57 -6.93
C SER A 367 8.05 -4.27 -7.23
N VAL A 368 6.70 -4.28 -7.20
CA VAL A 368 5.90 -3.05 -7.18
C VAL A 368 6.05 -2.39 -5.82
N LEU A 369 6.24 -1.07 -5.77
CA LEU A 369 6.43 -0.29 -4.54
C LEU A 369 5.34 0.78 -4.37
N LEU A 370 4.78 0.85 -3.16
CA LEU A 370 3.73 1.77 -2.72
C LEU A 370 4.17 2.44 -1.40
N TYR A 371 4.48 3.74 -1.44
CA TYR A 371 4.92 4.51 -0.26
C TYR A 371 4.63 6.01 -0.41
N ASP A 372 4.61 6.76 0.70
CA ASP A 372 4.32 8.21 0.81
C ASP A 372 2.97 8.71 0.21
N ASN A 373 2.16 7.84 -0.40
CA ASN A 373 0.87 8.19 -0.99
C ASN A 373 -0.13 8.62 0.09
N LYS A 374 -0.42 9.92 0.18
CA LYS A 374 -1.28 10.56 1.20
C LYS A 374 -1.82 11.91 0.69
N PRO A 375 -3.00 12.38 1.15
CA PRO A 375 -3.56 13.67 0.75
C PRO A 375 -2.64 14.85 1.08
N THR A 376 -2.80 15.94 0.34
CA THR A 376 -2.04 17.20 0.57
C THR A 376 -2.32 17.84 1.93
N ASP A 377 -3.43 17.46 2.58
CA ASP A 377 -3.96 18.00 3.83
C ASP A 377 -4.14 16.95 4.95
N SER A 378 -3.67 15.71 4.76
CA SER A 378 -3.76 14.64 5.77
C SER A 378 -2.52 13.74 5.79
N ASN A 379 -2.19 13.22 6.98
CA ASN A 379 -1.16 12.21 7.17
C ASN A 379 -1.65 10.79 6.87
N LEU A 380 -2.95 10.58 6.62
CA LEU A 380 -3.52 9.27 6.33
C LEU A 380 -3.09 8.78 4.95
N GLY A 381 -2.51 7.58 4.88
CA GLY A 381 -2.09 6.98 3.62
C GLY A 381 -3.26 6.52 2.76
N ARG A 382 -3.03 6.48 1.45
CA ARG A 382 -3.97 6.00 0.43
C ARG A 382 -3.20 5.19 -0.60
N ASN A 383 -3.22 3.86 -0.53
CA ASN A 383 -2.54 3.04 -1.52
C ASN A 383 -3.52 2.44 -2.54
N ILE A 384 -4.52 1.67 -2.08
CA ILE A 384 -5.42 0.95 -2.99
C ILE A 384 -6.87 1.04 -2.51
N ILE A 385 -7.81 1.32 -3.42
CA ILE A 385 -9.22 0.96 -3.26
C ILE A 385 -9.49 -0.32 -4.04
N CYS A 386 -10.20 -1.27 -3.44
CA CYS A 386 -10.73 -2.44 -4.13
C CYS A 386 -12.21 -2.63 -3.78
N GLY A 387 -13.10 -2.34 -4.72
CA GLY A 387 -14.55 -2.39 -4.52
C GLY A 387 -15.27 -2.73 -5.83
N GLY A 388 -15.92 -3.89 -5.85
CA GLY A 388 -16.59 -4.41 -7.04
C GLY A 388 -18.11 -4.29 -6.95
N THR A 389 -18.78 -5.33 -7.44
CA THR A 389 -20.21 -5.58 -7.20
C THR A 389 -20.43 -7.06 -6.95
N ALA A 390 -21.54 -7.46 -6.31
CA ALA A 390 -21.83 -8.87 -6.03
C ALA A 390 -21.94 -9.76 -7.30
N VAL A 391 -22.17 -9.16 -8.48
CA VAL A 391 -22.24 -9.85 -9.78
C VAL A 391 -20.95 -9.72 -10.61
N SER A 392 -20.10 -8.75 -10.30
CA SER A 392 -18.81 -8.51 -10.96
C SER A 392 -17.80 -8.00 -9.91
N PRO A 393 -17.25 -8.91 -9.09
CA PRO A 393 -16.36 -8.56 -7.98
C PRO A 393 -14.97 -8.12 -8.48
N ALA A 394 -14.36 -7.21 -7.74
CA ALA A 394 -12.97 -6.81 -7.93
C ALA A 394 -12.03 -7.93 -7.43
N GLN A 395 -10.84 -8.05 -8.02
CA GLN A 395 -9.82 -9.01 -7.61
C GLN A 395 -8.45 -8.34 -7.52
N LEU A 396 -7.73 -8.59 -6.43
CA LEU A 396 -6.37 -8.12 -6.18
C LEU A 396 -5.47 -9.31 -5.80
N LEU A 397 -4.39 -9.50 -6.55
CA LEU A 397 -3.26 -10.33 -6.16
C LEU A 397 -2.08 -9.40 -5.86
N ALA A 398 -1.63 -9.36 -4.60
CA ALA A 398 -0.50 -8.53 -4.18
C ALA A 398 0.22 -9.14 -2.98
N GLU A 399 1.51 -8.84 -2.87
CA GLU A 399 2.33 -9.25 -1.75
C GLU A 399 2.49 -8.12 -0.73
N SER A 400 2.53 -8.46 0.56
CA SER A 400 2.70 -7.50 1.65
C SER A 400 4.01 -6.72 1.58
N SER A 401 4.99 -7.18 0.80
CA SER A 401 6.27 -6.50 0.53
C SER A 401 6.15 -5.28 -0.39
N SER A 402 5.05 -5.14 -1.14
CA SER A 402 4.85 -4.01 -2.04
C SER A 402 4.53 -2.69 -1.34
N PHE A 403 4.35 -2.72 -0.01
CA PHE A 403 3.95 -1.58 0.80
C PHE A 403 5.10 -1.22 1.73
N SER A 404 5.70 -0.03 1.58
CA SER A 404 6.86 0.43 2.36
C SER A 404 6.55 1.69 3.14
N GLU A 405 7.22 1.83 4.29
CA GLU A 405 7.41 3.14 4.92
C GLU A 405 8.29 4.03 4.02
N VAL A 406 8.21 5.35 4.18
CA VAL A 406 9.13 6.29 3.53
C VAL A 406 10.30 6.61 4.47
N GLU A 407 11.53 6.52 3.96
CA GLU A 407 12.74 6.86 4.71
C GLU A 407 13.04 8.38 4.69
N PRO A 408 13.91 8.89 5.59
CA PRO A 408 14.23 10.32 5.66
C PRO A 408 14.86 10.93 4.40
N ASP A 409 15.30 10.10 3.45
CA ASP A 409 15.83 10.51 2.15
C ASP A 409 14.77 10.46 1.02
N GLY A 410 13.52 10.16 1.35
CA GLY A 410 12.39 10.10 0.42
C GLY A 410 12.24 8.77 -0.33
N LYS A 411 12.97 7.71 0.02
CA LYS A 411 12.87 6.39 -0.66
C LYS A 411 11.98 5.39 0.10
N ALA A 412 11.65 4.28 -0.58
CA ALA A 412 11.02 3.12 0.03
C ALA A 412 11.96 2.44 1.04
N GLY A 413 11.54 2.40 2.30
CA GLY A 413 12.25 1.68 3.36
C GLY A 413 11.62 0.35 3.71
N SER A 414 11.70 0.00 4.99
CA SER A 414 11.09 -1.21 5.58
C SER A 414 9.62 -1.37 5.20
N ILE A 415 9.19 -2.62 5.00
CA ILE A 415 7.79 -2.99 4.75
C ILE A 415 6.87 -2.34 5.80
N SER A 416 5.89 -1.56 5.35
CA SER A 416 4.93 -0.93 6.23
C SER A 416 3.99 -1.98 6.85
N ARG A 417 3.69 -1.80 8.13
CA ARG A 417 2.62 -2.53 8.82
C ARG A 417 1.24 -2.11 8.29
N ASN A 418 1.08 -0.83 7.94
CA ASN A 418 -0.17 -0.24 7.51
C ASN A 418 -0.25 -0.22 5.98
N LYS A 419 -1.01 -1.14 5.39
CA LYS A 419 -1.07 -1.31 3.92
C LYS A 419 -1.84 -0.19 3.21
N TRP A 420 -2.76 0.49 3.92
CA TRP A 420 -3.66 1.52 3.38
C TRP A 420 -4.47 1.03 2.17
N VAL A 421 -5.04 -0.16 2.31
CA VAL A 421 -5.91 -0.80 1.32
C VAL A 421 -7.36 -0.75 1.83
N LEU A 422 -8.18 0.08 1.22
CA LEU A 422 -9.62 0.16 1.44
C LEU A 422 -10.31 -0.91 0.59
N ALA A 423 -10.86 -1.94 1.23
CA ALA A 423 -11.50 -3.05 0.52
C ALA A 423 -12.76 -3.55 1.23
N ASP A 424 -13.81 -3.79 0.45
CA ASP A 424 -15.02 -4.49 0.89
C ASP A 424 -14.86 -6.00 0.63
N GLY A 425 -14.80 -6.81 1.68
CA GLY A 425 -14.66 -8.26 1.58
C GLY A 425 -15.84 -8.99 0.91
N ALA A 426 -16.99 -8.33 0.71
CA ALA A 426 -18.12 -8.90 -0.03
C ALA A 426 -18.03 -8.67 -1.55
N THR A 427 -17.29 -7.66 -2.01
CA THR A 427 -17.18 -7.32 -3.45
C THR A 427 -15.75 -7.22 -3.98
N CYS A 428 -14.73 -7.32 -3.13
CA CYS A 428 -13.32 -7.45 -3.49
C CYS A 428 -12.72 -8.74 -2.90
N LYS A 429 -12.01 -9.49 -3.74
CA LYS A 429 -11.25 -10.69 -3.34
C LYS A 429 -9.75 -10.38 -3.38
N ILE A 430 -9.10 -10.37 -2.22
CA ILE A 430 -7.66 -10.15 -2.07
C ILE A 430 -6.93 -11.50 -1.94
N THR A 431 -5.75 -11.61 -2.56
CA THR A 431 -4.90 -12.82 -2.62
C THR A 431 -3.42 -12.44 -2.64
N GLY A 432 -2.53 -13.43 -2.46
CA GLY A 432 -1.11 -13.20 -2.11
C GLY A 432 -0.93 -13.08 -0.60
N SER A 433 0.26 -12.72 -0.11
CA SER A 433 0.48 -12.47 1.33
C SER A 433 -0.34 -11.29 1.86
N LEU A 434 -0.71 -10.31 1.02
CA LEU A 434 -1.63 -9.24 1.41
C LEU A 434 -2.99 -9.80 1.85
N GLY A 435 -3.46 -10.87 1.21
CA GLY A 435 -4.70 -11.57 1.59
C GLY A 435 -4.61 -12.39 2.89
N GLN A 436 -3.46 -12.38 3.57
CA GLN A 436 -3.24 -13.00 4.88
C GLN A 436 -3.07 -11.96 6.00
N GLU A 437 -2.98 -10.67 5.66
CA GLU A 437 -2.90 -9.58 6.64
C GLU A 437 -4.25 -9.42 7.35
N LYS A 438 -4.22 -9.29 8.68
CA LYS A 438 -5.44 -9.10 9.48
C LYS A 438 -6.01 -7.69 9.37
N MET A 439 -5.16 -6.69 9.07
CA MET A 439 -5.51 -5.27 9.07
C MET A 439 -4.91 -4.63 7.82
N LEU A 440 -5.79 -4.25 6.88
CA LEU A 440 -5.43 -3.70 5.57
C LEU A 440 -5.43 -2.16 5.56
N LEU A 441 -6.33 -1.57 6.33
CA LEU A 441 -6.30 -0.16 6.68
C LEU A 441 -5.36 0.09 7.86
N TYR A 442 -5.00 1.35 8.08
CA TYR A 442 -4.09 1.73 9.15
C TYR A 442 -4.64 1.41 10.54
N THR A 443 -3.75 0.96 11.42
CA THR A 443 -3.97 0.74 12.85
C THR A 443 -3.05 1.65 13.69
N PRO A 444 -3.59 2.38 14.69
CA PRO A 444 -2.82 3.14 15.67
C PRO A 444 -1.69 2.33 16.33
N GLN A 445 -0.51 2.96 16.52
CA GLN A 445 0.69 2.32 17.06
C GLN A 445 1.08 2.90 18.43
N ILE A 446 0.72 2.16 19.48
CA ILE A 446 0.94 2.54 20.88
C ILE A 446 2.41 2.30 21.27
N GLN A 447 3.04 3.31 21.88
CA GLN A 447 4.35 3.20 22.53
C GLN A 447 4.20 2.92 24.02
N SER A 448 3.36 3.68 24.71
CA SER A 448 3.13 3.50 26.15
C SER A 448 1.69 3.83 26.54
N ILE A 449 1.23 3.21 27.61
CA ILE A 449 0.03 3.63 28.34
C ILE A 449 0.39 3.75 29.82
N LYS A 450 -0.08 4.82 30.45
CA LYS A 450 0.09 5.12 31.88
C LYS A 450 -1.30 5.33 32.46
N ALA A 451 -1.60 4.68 33.59
CA ALA A 451 -2.87 4.84 34.28
C ALA A 451 -2.66 5.11 35.77
N THR A 452 -3.32 6.14 36.27
CA THR A 452 -3.24 6.64 37.64
C THR A 452 -4.64 6.89 38.19
N GLY A 453 -4.86 6.64 39.48
CA GLY A 453 -6.03 7.18 40.16
C GLY A 453 -5.99 8.72 40.13
N ASN A 454 -7.13 9.35 39.85
CA ASN A 454 -7.24 10.80 39.81
C ASN A 454 -7.02 11.43 41.20
N THR A 455 -6.89 12.77 41.26
CA THR A 455 -6.56 13.50 42.51
C THR A 455 -7.52 13.21 43.68
N GLU A 456 -8.79 12.90 43.39
CA GLU A 456 -9.82 12.58 44.40
C GLU A 456 -9.90 11.07 44.71
N LYS A 457 -9.19 10.22 43.96
CA LYS A 457 -9.31 8.75 43.94
C LYS A 457 -10.74 8.26 43.67
N THR A 458 -11.51 9.06 42.92
CA THR A 458 -12.87 8.75 42.46
C THR A 458 -12.86 8.08 41.09
N GLY A 459 -11.97 8.52 40.20
CA GLY A 459 -11.81 8.02 38.84
C GLY A 459 -10.36 7.67 38.49
N ILE A 460 -10.11 7.37 37.22
CA ILE A 460 -8.77 7.08 36.68
C ILE A 460 -8.43 8.02 35.54
N ASP A 461 -7.22 8.58 35.60
CA ASP A 461 -6.61 9.35 34.52
C ASP A 461 -5.68 8.43 33.73
N VAL A 462 -5.77 8.48 32.40
CA VAL A 462 -5.02 7.62 31.48
C VAL A 462 -4.32 8.48 30.44
N VAL A 463 -3.03 8.25 30.24
CA VAL A 463 -2.22 8.88 29.18
C VAL A 463 -1.75 7.80 28.22
N ILE A 464 -2.02 7.99 26.93
CA ILE A 464 -1.57 7.11 25.84
C ILE A 464 -0.52 7.86 25.04
N GLU A 465 0.65 7.27 24.88
CA GLU A 465 1.75 7.76 24.04
C GLU A 465 1.89 6.84 22.82
N GLY A 466 2.01 7.40 21.62
CA GLY A 466 2.04 6.64 20.37
C GLY A 466 3.09 7.12 19.39
N LYS A 467 3.44 6.25 18.43
CA LYS A 467 4.22 6.65 17.23
C LYS A 467 3.32 7.43 16.27
N SER A 468 2.07 7.01 16.18
CA SER A 468 0.96 7.67 15.50
C SER A 468 -0.33 7.07 16.08
N LEU A 469 -1.38 7.87 16.26
CA LEU A 469 -2.61 7.53 17.00
C LEU A 469 -3.89 7.89 16.24
N PHE A 470 -3.83 8.81 15.27
CA PHE A 470 -4.92 9.07 14.34
C PHE A 470 -5.00 7.95 13.31
N GLY A 471 -6.18 7.33 13.14
CA GLY A 471 -6.34 6.16 12.28
C GLY A 471 -7.76 5.88 11.83
N CYS A 472 -7.88 4.86 10.98
CA CYS A 472 -9.14 4.46 10.34
C CYS A 472 -10.16 3.84 11.31
N GLY A 473 -9.68 3.22 12.39
CA GLY A 473 -10.50 2.59 13.41
C GLY A 473 -10.71 3.49 14.64
N LYS A 474 -11.91 3.44 15.24
CA LYS A 474 -12.18 4.12 16.51
C LYS A 474 -11.36 3.46 17.62
N LEU A 475 -10.67 4.28 18.42
CA LEU A 475 -9.98 3.80 19.63
C LEU A 475 -10.97 3.62 20.79
N TYR A 476 -10.75 2.59 21.59
CA TYR A 476 -11.47 2.31 22.83
C TYR A 476 -10.46 2.00 23.95
N LEU A 477 -10.80 2.38 25.18
CA LEU A 477 -10.17 1.82 26.38
C LEU A 477 -11.03 0.69 26.91
N GLN A 478 -10.44 -0.48 27.10
CA GLN A 478 -11.02 -1.58 27.85
C GLN A 478 -10.37 -1.60 29.25
N VAL A 479 -11.17 -1.25 30.25
CA VAL A 479 -10.82 -1.38 31.66
C VAL A 479 -11.32 -2.74 32.16
N SER A 480 -10.54 -3.46 32.95
CA SER A 480 -10.98 -4.68 33.62
C SER A 480 -10.55 -4.74 35.08
N ALA A 481 -11.40 -5.29 35.94
CA ALA A 481 -11.07 -5.59 37.32
C ALA A 481 -10.36 -6.94 37.42
N VAL A 482 -9.18 -6.97 38.03
CA VAL A 482 -8.39 -8.20 38.21
C VAL A 482 -8.97 -9.02 39.37
N SER A 483 -10.05 -9.75 39.11
CA SER A 483 -10.59 -10.74 40.06
C SER A 483 -9.61 -11.92 40.16
N GLN A 484 -9.38 -12.42 41.38
CA GLN A 484 -8.42 -13.52 41.58
C GLN A 484 -9.01 -14.91 41.24
N GLN A 485 -10.30 -14.96 40.89
CA GLN A 485 -11.03 -16.11 40.35
C GLN A 485 -12.37 -15.65 39.74
N VAL A 486 -12.85 -16.41 38.75
CA VAL A 486 -14.09 -16.23 37.97
C VAL A 486 -14.09 -15.01 37.02
N MET A 487 -14.19 -15.31 35.72
CA MET A 487 -14.56 -14.35 34.68
C MET A 487 -16.09 -14.23 34.59
N ASN A 488 -16.63 -13.10 35.04
CA ASN A 488 -18.00 -12.68 34.75
C ASN A 488 -17.98 -11.50 33.77
N ALA A 489 -19.07 -11.27 33.04
CA ALA A 489 -19.18 -10.14 32.10
C ALA A 489 -18.99 -8.78 32.80
N ASP A 490 -19.42 -8.66 34.07
CA ASP A 490 -19.34 -7.44 34.89
C ASP A 490 -17.90 -7.04 35.28
N ALA A 491 -16.89 -7.85 34.93
CA ALA A 491 -15.48 -7.59 35.23
C ALA A 491 -14.77 -6.70 34.20
N VAL A 492 -15.41 -6.38 33.07
CA VAL A 492 -14.81 -5.65 31.93
C VAL A 492 -15.75 -4.57 31.42
N LYS A 493 -15.24 -3.37 31.16
CA LYS A 493 -16.01 -2.27 30.55
C LYS A 493 -15.19 -1.53 29.50
N GLN A 494 -15.84 -1.21 28.39
CA GLN A 494 -15.24 -0.53 27.25
C GLN A 494 -15.77 0.90 27.15
N TYR A 495 -14.85 1.85 26.91
CA TYR A 495 -15.10 3.27 26.78
C TYR A 495 -14.55 3.71 25.42
N LYS A 496 -15.35 4.40 24.61
CA LYS A 496 -14.87 5.02 23.39
C LYS A 496 -13.91 6.15 23.74
N LEU A 497 -12.74 6.19 23.11
CA LEU A 497 -11.73 7.21 23.43
C LEU A 497 -12.24 8.63 23.13
N GLU A 498 -13.04 8.78 22.08
CA GLU A 498 -13.76 10.01 21.70
C GLU A 498 -14.73 10.54 22.77
N ASP A 499 -15.26 9.67 23.65
CA ASP A 499 -16.23 10.05 24.69
C ASP A 499 -15.57 10.41 26.04
N VAL A 500 -14.28 10.05 26.25
CA VAL A 500 -13.56 10.20 27.54
C VAL A 500 -12.23 10.95 27.46
N ALA A 501 -11.78 11.35 26.26
CA ALA A 501 -10.58 12.15 26.08
C ALA A 501 -10.75 13.56 26.69
N THR A 502 -9.77 13.97 27.50
CA THR A 502 -9.66 15.34 28.03
C THR A 502 -8.77 16.22 27.15
N THR A 503 -7.78 15.64 26.47
CA THR A 503 -6.99 16.28 25.40
C THR A 503 -6.60 15.26 24.32
N TRP A 504 -6.76 15.64 23.04
CA TRP A 504 -6.31 14.83 21.90
C TRP A 504 -5.75 15.75 20.79
N ASP A 505 -4.88 16.69 21.18
CA ASP A 505 -4.34 17.73 20.30
C ASP A 505 -3.15 17.26 19.44
N SER A 506 -2.78 15.98 19.51
CA SER A 506 -1.59 15.42 18.85
C SER A 506 -1.80 13.98 18.37
N ASP A 507 -1.09 13.62 17.29
CA ASP A 507 -0.96 12.25 16.79
C ASP A 507 -0.12 11.34 17.71
N THR A 508 0.59 11.92 18.67
CA THR A 508 1.56 11.20 19.52
C THR A 508 1.15 11.06 20.98
N SER A 509 0.11 11.77 21.44
CA SER A 509 -0.31 11.76 22.85
C SER A 509 -1.80 12.08 23.02
N ILE A 510 -2.46 11.32 23.90
CA ILE A 510 -3.87 11.48 24.27
C ILE A 510 -3.98 11.40 25.80
N SER A 511 -4.71 12.35 26.40
CA SER A 511 -5.10 12.29 27.81
C SER A 511 -6.58 11.98 27.94
N VAL A 512 -6.92 11.15 28.91
CA VAL A 512 -8.27 10.66 29.20
C VAL A 512 -8.53 10.74 30.70
N SER A 513 -9.76 11.02 31.10
CA SER A 513 -10.21 10.85 32.48
C SER A 513 -11.55 10.10 32.52
N ILE A 514 -11.59 8.99 33.25
CA ILE A 514 -12.78 8.16 33.44
C ILE A 514 -13.25 8.31 34.89
N GLY A 515 -14.44 8.89 35.07
CA GLY A 515 -15.04 9.09 36.39
C GLY A 515 -15.47 7.79 37.09
N ALA A 516 -15.93 7.92 38.34
CA ALA A 516 -16.42 6.80 39.13
C ALA A 516 -17.65 6.14 38.47
N ASP A 517 -17.68 4.80 38.39
CA ASP A 517 -18.84 4.05 37.92
C ASP A 517 -18.97 2.67 38.59
N GLU A 518 -19.65 1.71 37.96
CA GLU A 518 -19.84 0.35 38.47
C GLU A 518 -18.54 -0.46 38.50
N LEU A 519 -17.60 -0.20 37.57
CA LEU A 519 -16.31 -0.87 37.48
C LEU A 519 -15.19 -0.02 38.10
N VAL A 520 -15.11 1.26 37.75
CA VAL A 520 -14.10 2.22 38.23
C VAL A 520 -14.47 2.68 39.63
N GLN A 521 -13.96 1.95 40.64
CA GLN A 521 -14.24 2.20 42.06
C GLN A 521 -12.97 2.03 42.90
N ARG A 522 -12.73 3.00 43.79
CA ARG A 522 -11.56 3.06 44.70
C ARG A 522 -11.32 1.72 45.40
N GLY A 523 -10.09 1.21 45.33
CA GLY A 523 -9.70 -0.03 45.98
C GLY A 523 -9.90 -1.32 45.17
N LYS A 524 -10.50 -1.26 43.97
CA LYS A 524 -10.40 -2.36 43.01
C LYS A 524 -9.05 -2.32 42.31
N LYS A 525 -8.41 -3.49 42.13
CA LYS A 525 -7.25 -3.59 41.24
C LYS A 525 -7.72 -3.60 39.79
N LEU A 526 -7.39 -2.56 39.04
CA LEU A 526 -7.80 -2.37 37.66
C LEU A 526 -6.62 -2.50 36.70
N THR A 527 -6.87 -3.02 35.50
CA THR A 527 -6.03 -2.90 34.32
C THR A 527 -6.73 -2.08 33.26
N VAL A 528 -5.98 -1.32 32.47
CA VAL A 528 -6.46 -0.59 31.30
C VAL A 528 -5.71 -1.10 30.07
N SER A 529 -6.44 -1.36 28.99
CA SER A 529 -5.93 -1.84 27.70
C SER A 529 -6.50 -0.99 26.55
N VAL A 530 -5.70 -0.69 25.52
CA VAL A 530 -6.14 0.06 24.34
C VAL A 530 -6.59 -0.90 23.24
N LEU A 531 -7.80 -0.72 22.73
CA LEU A 531 -8.37 -1.47 21.61
C LEU A 531 -8.64 -0.56 20.39
N VAL A 532 -8.62 -1.14 19.20
CA VAL A 532 -9.02 -0.51 17.93
C VAL A 532 -10.24 -1.23 17.39
N GLN A 533 -11.24 -0.47 16.94
CA GLN A 533 -12.41 -1.00 16.24
C GLN A 533 -12.17 -1.06 14.73
N THR A 534 -12.33 -2.24 14.15
CA THR A 534 -12.23 -2.48 12.70
C THR A 534 -13.56 -2.19 11.97
N ALA A 535 -13.52 -2.16 10.63
CA ALA A 535 -14.66 -1.76 9.79
C ALA A 535 -15.87 -2.72 9.87
N ASP A 536 -15.67 -3.96 10.30
CA ASP A 536 -16.71 -4.94 10.63
C ASP A 536 -17.35 -4.71 12.02
N ASN A 537 -16.90 -3.67 12.74
CA ASN A 537 -17.22 -3.29 14.12
C ASN A 537 -16.63 -4.22 15.21
N SER A 538 -15.80 -5.21 14.87
CA SER A 538 -15.09 -5.99 15.89
C SER A 538 -13.96 -5.19 16.55
N LEU A 539 -13.46 -5.67 17.69
CA LEU A 539 -12.46 -4.99 18.52
C LEU A 539 -11.22 -5.86 18.65
N HIS A 540 -10.05 -5.26 18.45
CA HIS A 540 -8.74 -5.90 18.56
C HIS A 540 -7.79 -5.06 19.41
N ASP A 541 -6.79 -5.70 20.04
CA ASP A 541 -5.74 -5.00 20.78
C ASP A 541 -4.99 -4.02 19.85
N ALA A 542 -4.79 -2.78 20.31
CA ALA A 542 -4.08 -1.76 19.55
C ALA A 542 -2.62 -2.16 19.30
N GLU A 543 -2.08 -1.84 18.12
CA GLU A 543 -0.78 -2.35 17.69
C GLU A 543 0.37 -1.75 18.53
N LEU A 544 1.39 -2.57 18.84
CA LEU A 544 2.55 -2.13 19.61
C LEU A 544 3.68 -1.63 18.71
N ALA A 545 4.17 -0.43 19.01
CA ALA A 545 5.51 -0.02 18.61
C ALA A 545 6.57 -0.96 19.22
N ALA A 546 7.77 -1.03 18.64
CA ALA A 546 8.81 -1.96 19.09
C ALA A 546 9.22 -1.67 20.55
N GLY A 547 8.95 -2.62 21.45
CA GLY A 547 9.21 -2.50 22.89
C GLY A 547 8.15 -1.74 23.70
N GLY A 548 7.02 -1.35 23.09
CA GLY A 548 5.94 -0.64 23.76
C GLY A 548 4.96 -1.54 24.54
N SER A 549 4.00 -0.90 25.22
CA SER A 549 2.83 -1.58 25.83
C SER A 549 1.53 -0.82 25.56
N ASN A 550 0.46 -1.57 25.33
CA ASN A 550 -0.92 -1.10 25.21
C ASN A 550 -1.77 -1.42 26.46
N THR A 551 -1.18 -2.06 27.48
CA THR A 551 -1.85 -2.51 28.70
C THR A 551 -1.05 -2.15 29.96
N VAL A 552 -1.72 -1.69 31.02
CA VAL A 552 -1.09 -1.29 32.30
C VAL A 552 -2.03 -1.50 33.50
N GLU A 553 -1.47 -1.77 34.68
CA GLU A 553 -2.21 -1.75 35.95
C GLU A 553 -2.37 -0.32 36.47
N VAL A 554 -3.56 0.04 36.98
CA VAL A 554 -3.82 1.39 37.50
C VAL A 554 -3.08 1.63 38.81
N SER A 555 -2.16 2.58 38.80
CA SER A 555 -1.37 2.98 39.98
C SER A 555 -2.11 4.00 40.85
N GLY A 556 -1.88 4.00 42.17
CA GLY A 556 -2.43 5.01 43.10
C GLY A 556 -3.94 4.95 43.39
N PHE A 557 -4.68 4.10 42.68
CA PHE A 557 -6.14 3.90 42.82
C PHE A 557 -6.53 2.78 43.82
N GLU A 558 -5.52 2.10 44.39
CA GLU A 558 -5.72 1.19 45.51
C GLU A 558 -6.37 1.91 46.70
N ALA A 559 -7.00 1.14 47.59
CA ALA A 559 -7.41 1.68 48.86
C ALA A 559 -6.16 2.17 49.59
N GLU A 560 -6.25 3.34 50.24
CA GLU A 560 -5.31 3.60 51.31
C GLU A 560 -5.55 2.50 52.33
N LYS A 561 -4.54 1.64 52.55
CA LYS A 561 -4.51 0.85 53.78
C LYS A 561 -4.65 1.86 54.89
N GLU A 562 -5.74 1.77 55.65
CA GLU A 562 -5.96 2.70 56.75
C GLU A 562 -4.70 2.73 57.59
N HIS A 563 -4.20 3.94 57.81
CA HIS A 563 -2.95 4.18 58.51
C HIS A 563 -3.13 3.67 59.95
N GLU A 564 -2.67 2.43 60.22
CA GLU A 564 -2.50 1.92 61.58
C GLU A 564 -1.67 2.96 62.32
N VAL A 565 -2.35 3.69 63.21
CA VAL A 565 -1.93 5.03 63.62
C VAL A 565 -0.49 5.02 64.11
N GLU A 566 0.40 5.76 63.44
CA GLU A 566 1.79 5.92 63.88
C GLU A 566 1.84 6.74 65.17
N VAL A 567 1.69 6.05 66.31
CA VAL A 567 1.92 6.59 67.65
C VAL A 567 3.43 6.60 67.94
N GLU A 568 4.13 7.49 67.26
CA GLU A 568 5.45 7.98 67.69
C GLU A 568 5.34 8.66 69.09
N PRO A 569 6.32 8.49 69.98
CA PRO A 569 6.77 7.17 70.41
C PRO A 569 6.81 7.06 71.95
N LYS A 570 6.17 6.02 72.51
CA LYS A 570 6.31 5.67 73.95
C LYS A 570 6.61 4.18 74.16
N SER A 571 7.82 3.79 73.78
CA SER A 571 8.56 2.64 74.33
C SER A 571 7.75 1.36 74.58
N GLY A 572 7.03 0.88 73.56
CA GLY A 572 6.40 -0.44 73.56
C GLY A 572 7.40 -1.51 73.11
N LEU A 573 7.43 -2.66 73.79
CA LEU A 573 8.19 -3.82 73.33
C LEU A 573 7.58 -4.37 72.04
N SER A 574 8.40 -4.55 71.01
CA SER A 574 8.01 -5.16 69.72
C SER A 574 7.21 -6.44 69.93
N THR A 575 6.18 -6.69 69.12
CA THR A 575 5.34 -7.90 69.20
C THR A 575 6.15 -9.20 69.14
N GLY A 576 7.26 -9.23 68.39
CA GLY A 576 8.19 -10.36 68.39
C GLY A 576 8.92 -10.56 69.73
N ALA A 577 9.29 -9.46 70.40
CA ALA A 577 9.84 -9.48 71.75
C ALA A 577 8.76 -9.83 72.79
N LEU A 578 7.50 -9.41 72.61
CA LEU A 578 6.39 -9.78 73.49
C LEU A 578 6.12 -11.29 73.44
N ILE A 579 6.05 -11.87 72.23
CA ILE A 579 5.93 -13.33 72.02
C ILE A 579 7.16 -14.04 72.61
N GLY A 580 8.37 -13.52 72.39
CA GLY A 580 9.60 -14.04 72.99
C GLY A 580 9.57 -14.04 74.53
N ILE A 581 9.08 -12.96 75.15
CA ILE A 581 8.92 -12.82 76.60
C ILE A 581 7.86 -13.78 77.14
N ILE A 582 6.73 -13.98 76.43
CA ILE A 582 5.70 -14.95 76.82
C ILE A 582 6.26 -16.38 76.79
N VAL A 583 6.96 -16.76 75.71
CA VAL A 583 7.59 -18.09 75.60
C VAL A 583 8.69 -18.27 76.65
N ALA A 584 9.53 -17.26 76.89
CA ALA A 584 10.55 -17.30 77.93
C ALA A 584 9.97 -17.38 79.34
N ALA A 585 8.89 -16.65 79.64
CA ALA A 585 8.19 -16.71 80.92
C ALA A 585 7.56 -18.09 81.17
N VAL A 586 6.93 -18.69 80.14
CA VAL A 586 6.41 -20.06 80.23
C VAL A 586 7.55 -21.06 80.46
N ALA A 587 8.68 -20.93 79.75
CA ALA A 587 9.85 -21.78 79.97
C ALA A 587 10.44 -21.63 81.39
N VAL A 588 10.53 -20.41 81.92
CA VAL A 588 10.97 -20.15 83.30
C VAL A 588 9.99 -20.73 84.32
N VAL A 589 8.67 -20.62 84.11
CA VAL A 589 7.67 -21.24 84.97
C VAL A 589 7.79 -22.77 84.94
N VAL A 590 8.00 -23.40 83.78
CA VAL A 590 8.25 -24.85 83.68
C VAL A 590 9.54 -25.24 84.41
N ILE A 591 10.63 -24.48 84.27
CA ILE A 591 11.87 -24.72 85.02
C ILE A 591 11.66 -24.56 86.53
N ILE A 592 10.92 -23.55 86.99
CA ILE A 592 10.58 -23.36 88.40
C ILE A 592 9.72 -24.52 88.91
N VAL A 593 8.74 -25.01 88.13
CA VAL A 593 7.94 -26.20 88.50
C VAL A 593 8.83 -27.44 88.58
N ILE A 594 9.77 -27.65 87.65
CA ILE A 594 10.75 -28.76 87.72
C ILE A 594 11.64 -28.61 88.95
N VAL A 595 12.14 -27.42 89.27
CA VAL A 595 12.94 -27.16 90.47
C VAL A 595 12.14 -27.40 91.75
N ILE A 596 10.86 -26.99 91.81
CA ILE A 596 9.96 -27.26 92.94
C ILE A 596 9.72 -28.77 93.09
N ILE A 597 9.46 -29.49 91.99
CA ILE A 597 9.33 -30.96 91.99
C ILE A 597 10.63 -31.60 92.48
N CYS A 598 11.79 -31.19 91.98
CA CYS A 598 13.09 -31.66 92.44
C CYS A 598 13.33 -31.36 93.94
N CYS A 599 12.99 -30.18 94.44
CA CYS A 599 13.08 -29.85 95.87
C CYS A 599 12.15 -30.72 96.73
N VAL A 600 10.90 -30.93 96.30
CA VAL A 600 9.92 -31.79 97.00
C VAL A 600 10.35 -33.26 97.00
N CYS A 601 10.93 -33.75 95.89
CA CYS A 601 11.51 -35.10 95.81
C CYS A 601 12.77 -35.23 96.69
N CYS A 602 13.71 -34.28 96.62
CA CYS A 602 14.95 -34.29 97.41
C CYS A 602 14.71 -34.18 98.92
N TRP A 603 13.59 -33.61 99.37
CA TRP A 603 13.23 -33.55 100.78
C TRP A 603 12.38 -34.75 101.27
N LYS A 604 12.08 -35.74 100.40
CA LYS A 604 11.36 -36.94 100.81
C LYS A 604 12.13 -38.25 100.57
N LYS A 605 13.03 -38.49 101.53
CA LYS A 605 13.53 -39.81 102.01
C LYS A 605 14.74 -40.40 101.28
N SER A 606 15.76 -40.69 102.08
CA SER A 606 16.97 -41.44 101.73
C SER A 606 16.74 -42.96 101.73
N SER A 607 17.41 -43.67 100.82
CA SER A 607 18.23 -44.88 101.12
C SER A 607 18.74 -45.58 99.84
N SER A 608 20.06 -45.84 99.78
CA SER A 608 20.71 -47.04 99.17
C SER A 608 20.55 -47.29 97.65
N SER A 609 21.62 -47.22 96.84
CA SER A 609 22.59 -48.32 96.51
C SER A 609 22.12 -49.24 95.36
N ASP A 610 22.92 -49.77 94.42
CA ASP A 610 24.36 -49.67 94.10
C ASP A 610 24.59 -50.18 92.65
N SER A 611 25.77 -49.94 92.05
CA SER A 611 26.34 -50.65 90.86
C SER A 611 25.56 -50.59 89.51
N SER A 612 26.12 -50.92 88.34
CA SER A 612 27.47 -50.66 87.81
C SER A 612 27.54 -50.88 86.27
N ARG A 613 28.28 -50.01 85.57
CA ARG A 613 29.12 -50.26 84.38
C ARG A 613 28.61 -51.12 83.17
N ASP A 614 28.48 -50.41 82.04
CA ASP A 614 29.30 -50.57 80.79
C ASP A 614 28.96 -51.67 79.74
N LYS A 615 29.11 -51.29 78.44
CA LYS A 615 29.55 -52.11 77.26
C LYS A 615 28.58 -53.14 76.61
N ASP A 616 28.61 -53.43 75.28
CA ASP A 616 29.22 -52.79 74.07
C ASP A 616 28.77 -53.50 72.76
N LYS A 617 29.21 -53.00 71.59
CA LYS A 617 29.48 -53.69 70.28
C LYS A 617 28.37 -54.07 69.29
N ASN A 618 28.24 -53.19 68.28
CA ASN A 618 28.57 -53.41 66.86
C ASN A 618 28.82 -54.85 66.30
N ARG A 619 28.08 -55.22 65.23
CA ARG A 619 28.53 -55.76 63.90
C ARG A 619 27.34 -56.38 63.12
N SER A 620 27.40 -56.74 61.82
CA SER A 620 27.87 -56.06 60.58
C SER A 620 27.71 -56.99 59.34
N LYS A 621 27.32 -56.45 58.16
CA LYS A 621 27.49 -57.07 56.79
C LYS A 621 26.65 -58.34 56.49
N TYR A 622 26.38 -58.79 55.25
CA TYR A 622 26.88 -58.43 53.89
C TYR A 622 25.94 -58.92 52.73
N HIS A 623 26.03 -58.28 51.53
CA HIS A 623 25.82 -58.85 50.15
C HIS A 623 24.40 -59.33 49.70
N ASP A 624 23.99 -59.35 48.40
CA ASP A 624 24.69 -58.98 47.15
C ASP A 624 23.87 -58.45 45.93
N THR A 625 24.61 -57.88 44.95
CA THR A 625 24.42 -57.60 43.50
C THR A 625 23.07 -57.73 42.74
N LYS A 626 22.75 -56.68 41.94
CA LYS A 626 23.00 -56.62 40.46
C LYS A 626 22.75 -55.22 39.84
N SER A 627 23.05 -55.05 38.55
CA SER A 627 23.35 -53.78 37.82
C SER A 627 23.23 -54.03 36.29
N VAL A 628 23.36 -53.17 35.25
CA VAL A 628 23.53 -51.72 34.88
C VAL A 628 23.64 -51.69 33.30
N PRO A 629 23.49 -50.61 32.46
CA PRO A 629 23.45 -49.13 32.65
C PRO A 629 22.31 -48.33 31.90
N MET A 630 22.36 -46.97 31.97
CA MET A 630 22.09 -45.93 30.91
C MET A 630 20.71 -45.85 30.18
N GLU A 631 20.27 -44.72 29.57
CA GLU A 631 20.88 -43.39 29.35
C GLU A 631 19.86 -42.22 29.43
N GLU A 632 20.27 -41.01 29.04
CA GLU A 632 19.57 -39.72 29.15
C GLU A 632 18.42 -39.51 28.15
N ASN A 633 17.42 -38.69 28.51
CA ASN A 633 17.27 -37.34 27.91
C ASN A 633 16.23 -36.44 28.61
N ARG A 634 16.27 -35.14 28.31
CA ARG A 634 15.41 -34.10 28.90
C ARG A 634 14.13 -33.85 28.09
N TRP A 635 13.14 -33.28 28.78
CA TRP A 635 12.32 -32.16 28.28
C TRP A 635 12.31 -31.07 29.37
#